data_AF-A0A968ENX8-F1
#
_entry.id   AF-A0A968ENX8-F1
#
_cell.length_a   1.000
_cell.length_b   1.000
_cell.length_c   1.000
_cell.angle_alpha   90.00
_cell.angle_beta   90.00
_cell.angle_gamma   90.00
#
_symmetry.space_group_name_H-M   'P 1'
#
loop_
_entity.id
_entity.type
_entity.pdbx_description
1 polymer ?
#
loop_
_entity_poly.entity_id
_entity_poly.type
_entity_poly.pdbx_seq_one_letter_code
_entity_poly.pdbx_strand_id
1 'polypeptide(L)'
;MVDAEAFIPEAVSEVEAAVGDANAVIALSGGVDSSTAAALAYEAIGDRLTPVYVDTGLMRKGETEEIRETFGYMEGLRIVEAQDRFL
;
A
#
# COMPACT_ATOMS: atom_id res chain seq x y z
N MET A 1 -23.97 -2.41 9.57
CA MET A 1 -22.83 -3.00 8.83
C MET A 1 -22.39 -1.92 7.85
N VAL A 2 -21.09 -1.70 7.67
CA VAL A 2 -20.62 -0.73 6.67
C VAL A 2 -21.00 -1.26 5.29
N ASP A 3 -21.60 -0.41 4.47
CA ASP A 3 -21.82 -0.69 3.06
C ASP A 3 -20.52 -0.34 2.31
N ALA A 4 -19.73 -1.36 1.98
CA ALA A 4 -18.41 -1.17 1.37
C ALA A 4 -18.53 -0.54 -0.03
N GLU A 5 -19.58 -0.86 -0.79
CA GLU A 5 -19.77 -0.37 -2.15
C GLU A 5 -20.03 1.14 -2.14
N ALA A 6 -20.76 1.64 -1.13
CA ALA A 6 -20.96 3.06 -0.92
C ALA A 6 -19.72 3.76 -0.32
N PHE A 7 -18.98 3.08 0.56
CA PHE A 7 -17.83 3.65 1.27
C PHE A 7 -16.61 3.87 0.37
N ILE A 8 -16.31 2.94 -0.54
CA ILE A 8 -15.13 3.03 -1.41
C ILE A 8 -15.04 4.36 -2.18
N PRO A 9 -16.06 4.78 -2.97
CA PRO A 9 -15.98 6.03 -3.74
C PRO A 9 -15.90 7.27 -2.84
N GLU A 10 -16.51 7.25 -1.64
CA GLU A 10 -16.40 8.33 -0.65
C GLU A 10 -14.95 8.44 -0.15
N ALA A 11 -14.36 7.33 0.29
CA ALA A 11 -12.98 7.30 0.79
C ALA A 11 -11.96 7.68 -0.29
N VAL A 12 -12.14 7.23 -1.53
CA VAL A 12 -11.30 7.60 -2.68
C VAL A 12 -11.35 9.12 -2.90
N SER A 13 -12.54 9.72 -2.90
CA SER A 13 -12.71 11.16 -3.07
C SER A 13 -12.11 11.97 -1.91
N GLU A 14 -12.25 11.49 -0.66
CA GLU A 14 -11.64 12.12 0.51
C GLU A 14 -10.10 12.12 0.42
N VAL A 15 -9.51 11.00 0.02
CA VAL A 15 -8.05 10.90 -0.15
C VAL A 15 -7.56 11.81 -1.27
N GLU A 16 -8.22 11.81 -2.42
CA GLU A 16 -7.86 12.68 -3.55
C GLU A 16 -7.92 14.16 -3.15
N ALA A 17 -8.99 14.58 -2.46
CA ALA A 17 -9.15 15.95 -1.99
C ALA A 17 -8.12 16.35 -0.92
N ALA A 18 -7.80 15.43 0.01
CA ALA A 18 -6.84 15.70 1.08
C ALA A 18 -5.40 15.80 0.57
N VAL A 19 -5.03 14.98 -0.42
CA VAL A 19 -3.69 15.00 -1.02
C VAL A 19 -3.54 16.12 -2.05
N GLY A 20 -4.61 16.48 -2.76
CA GLY A 20 -4.60 17.53 -3.79
C GLY A 20 -3.64 17.16 -4.91
N ASP A 21 -2.68 18.04 -5.24
CA ASP A 21 -1.65 17.84 -6.26
C ASP A 21 -0.34 17.23 -5.71
N ALA A 22 -0.26 16.96 -4.41
CA ALA A 22 0.96 16.45 -3.78
C ALA A 22 1.20 14.96 -4.07
N ASN A 23 2.39 14.48 -3.68
CA ASN A 23 2.73 13.06 -3.62
C ASN A 23 2.57 12.53 -2.19
N ALA A 24 2.29 11.24 -2.05
CA ALA A 24 2.14 10.57 -0.75
C ALA A 24 3.02 9.32 -0.67
N VAL A 25 3.37 8.94 0.56
CA VAL A 25 4.10 7.70 0.86
C VAL A 25 3.26 6.88 1.83
N ILE A 26 3.20 5.57 1.62
CA ILE A 26 2.56 4.64 2.55
C ILE A 26 3.47 3.47 2.89
N ALA A 27 3.53 3.13 4.18
CA ALA A 27 4.21 1.93 4.64
C ALA A 27 3.27 0.73 4.46
N LEU A 28 3.59 -0.13 3.49
CA LEU A 28 2.89 -1.38 3.24
C LEU A 28 3.56 -2.47 4.09
N SER A 29 2.87 -3.00 5.11
CA SER A 29 3.45 -4.04 5.98
C SER A 29 3.07 -5.46 5.56
N GLY A 30 2.06 -5.59 4.69
CA GLY A 30 1.39 -6.84 4.35
C GLY A 30 0.22 -7.20 5.27
N GLY A 31 0.00 -6.44 6.34
CA GLY A 31 -1.22 -6.52 7.14
C GLY A 31 -2.43 -5.93 6.40
N VAL A 32 -3.62 -6.50 6.65
CA VAL A 32 -4.89 -6.16 5.98
C VAL A 32 -5.17 -4.65 5.98
N ASP A 33 -4.94 -3.97 7.10
CA ASP A 33 -5.20 -2.53 7.23
C ASP A 33 -4.34 -1.71 6.27
N SER A 34 -3.02 -1.92 6.29
CA SER A 34 -2.09 -1.19 5.42
C SER A 34 -2.29 -1.53 3.94
N SER A 35 -2.62 -2.79 3.64
CA SER A 35 -2.92 -3.28 2.30
C SER A 35 -4.18 -2.65 1.72
N THR A 36 -5.25 -2.57 2.52
CA THR A 36 -6.50 -1.94 2.12
C THR A 36 -6.34 -0.42 1.96
N ALA A 37 -5.62 0.23 2.88
CA ALA A 37 -5.32 1.65 2.77
C ALA A 37 -4.48 1.97 1.53
N ALA A 38 -3.47 1.14 1.22
CA ALA A 38 -2.66 1.30 0.02
C ALA A 38 -3.49 1.16 -1.26
N ALA A 39 -4.40 0.17 -1.32
CA ALA A 39 -5.29 -0.02 -2.46
C ALA A 39 -6.20 1.19 -2.69
N LEU A 40 -6.88 1.67 -1.64
CA LEU A 40 -7.76 2.86 -1.74
C LEU A 40 -6.98 4.11 -2.11
N ALA A 41 -5.79 4.32 -1.51
CA ALA A 41 -4.97 5.47 -1.83
C ALA A 41 -4.45 5.42 -3.27
N TYR A 42 -4.05 4.25 -3.77
CA TYR A 42 -3.60 4.11 -5.14
C TYR A 42 -4.74 4.34 -6.14
N GLU A 43 -5.95 3.89 -5.83
CA GLU A 43 -7.14 4.20 -6.64
C GLU A 43 -7.42 5.70 -6.70
N ALA A 44 -7.16 6.43 -5.61
CA ALA A 44 -7.37 7.88 -5.53
C ALA A 44 -6.31 8.72 -6.23
N ILE A 45 -5.02 8.38 -6.13
CA ILE A 45 -3.93 9.25 -6.59
C ILE A 45 -2.92 8.59 -7.54
N GLY A 46 -3.09 7.30 -7.84
CA GLY A 46 -2.26 6.54 -8.78
C GLY A 46 -0.77 6.65 -8.47
N ASP A 47 0.02 6.95 -9.50
CA ASP A 47 1.49 6.99 -9.48
C ASP A 47 2.09 8.04 -8.53
N ARG A 48 1.25 8.90 -7.95
CA ARG A 48 1.66 9.86 -6.91
C ARG A 48 1.75 9.23 -5.53
N LEU A 49 1.24 8.01 -5.36
CA LEU A 49 1.48 7.19 -4.19
C LEU A 49 2.78 6.41 -4.37
N THR A 50 3.65 6.44 -3.37
CA THR A 50 4.81 5.55 -3.28
C THR A 50 4.59 4.56 -2.13
N PRO A 51 4.17 3.32 -2.42
CA PRO A 51 4.11 2.26 -1.42
C PRO A 51 5.52 1.75 -1.11
N VAL A 52 5.83 1.56 0.18
CA VAL A 52 7.11 1.01 0.63
C VAL A 52 6.85 -0.20 1.51
N TYR A 53 7.29 -1.36 1.05
CA TYR A 53 7.33 -2.60 1.82
C TYR A 53 8.77 -2.92 2.21
N VAL A 54 9.00 -3.32 3.46
CA VAL A 54 10.31 -3.66 3.99
C VAL A 54 10.30 -5.09 4.48
N ASP A 55 11.00 -5.98 3.77
CA ASP A 55 11.25 -7.33 4.22
C ASP A 55 12.39 -7.30 5.24
N THR A 56 12.06 -7.52 6.50
CA THR A 56 13.04 -7.54 7.60
C THR A 56 13.76 -8.88 7.75
N GLY A 57 13.44 -9.88 6.92
CA GLY A 57 13.88 -11.27 7.09
C GLY A 57 13.10 -12.03 8.17
N LEU A 58 12.12 -11.40 8.81
CA LEU A 58 11.26 -11.99 9.85
C LEU A 58 9.80 -12.18 9.39
N MET A 59 9.56 -12.11 8.09
CA MET A 59 8.24 -12.30 7.49
C MET A 59 7.85 -13.78 7.45
N ARG A 60 6.56 -14.09 7.27
CA ARG A 60 6.12 -15.47 7.11
C ARG A 60 6.55 -16.02 5.76
N LYS A 61 6.57 -17.35 5.65
CA LYS A 61 6.93 -18.05 4.42
C LYS A 61 6.06 -17.59 3.24
N GLY A 62 6.69 -17.02 2.22
CA GLY A 62 6.04 -16.58 0.98
C GLY A 62 5.39 -15.20 1.05
N GLU A 63 5.38 -14.54 2.21
CA GLU A 63 4.68 -13.26 2.40
C GLU A 63 5.23 -12.16 1.49
N THR A 64 6.55 -12.07 1.33
CA THR A 64 7.18 -11.10 0.43
C THR A 64 6.80 -11.32 -1.04
N GLU A 65 6.67 -12.58 -1.48
CA GLU A 65 6.27 -12.90 -2.85
C GLU A 65 4.79 -12.57 -3.09
N GLU A 66 3.93 -12.89 -2.14
CA GLU A 66 2.51 -12.53 -2.19
C GLU A 66 2.33 -11.00 -2.29
N ILE A 67 3.16 -10.22 -1.61
CA ILE A 67 3.17 -8.75 -1.73
C ILE A 67 3.64 -8.30 -3.11
N ARG A 68 4.70 -8.91 -3.66
CA ARG A 68 5.17 -8.63 -5.04
C ARG A 68 4.07 -8.88 -6.06
N GLU A 69 3.41 -10.03 -5.98
CA GLU A 69 2.34 -10.42 -6.91
C GLU A 69 1.10 -9.52 -6.76
N THR A 70 0.65 -9.29 -5.53
CA THR A 70 -0.59 -8.57 -5.25
C THR A 70 -0.49 -7.09 -5.58
N PHE A 71 0.61 -6.43 -5.22
CA PHE A 71 0.77 -4.98 -5.35
C PHE A 71 1.68 -4.56 -6.50
N GLY A 72 2.19 -5.51 -7.29
CA GLY A 72 3.11 -5.24 -8.41
C GLY A 72 2.53 -4.36 -9.52
N TYR A 73 1.20 -4.15 -9.54
CA TYR A 73 0.54 -3.22 -10.46
C TYR A 73 0.69 -1.74 -10.02
N MET A 74 1.09 -1.48 -8.77
CA MET A 74 1.26 -0.12 -8.27
C MET A 74 2.58 0.46 -8.77
N GLU A 75 2.51 1.47 -9.64
CA GLU A 75 3.70 2.18 -10.08
C GLU A 75 4.41 2.78 -8.86
N GLY A 76 5.74 2.61 -8.81
CA GLY A 76 6.54 3.11 -7.70
C GLY A 76 6.54 2.26 -6.43
N LEU A 77 5.91 1.07 -6.40
CA LEU A 77 6.08 0.12 -5.29
C LEU A 77 7.56 -0.17 -5.04
N ARG A 78 8.01 0.08 -3.81
CA ARG A 78 9.38 -0.20 -3.37
C ARG A 78 9.39 -1.36 -2.41
N ILE A 79 10.09 -2.42 -2.78
CA ILE A 79 10.36 -3.56 -1.89
C ILE A 79 11.82 -3.48 -1.47
N VAL A 80 12.04 -3.36 -0.16
CA VAL A 80 13.37 -3.24 0.45
C VAL A 80 13.68 -4.53 1.18
N GLU A 81 14.67 -5.27 0.70
CA GLU A 81 15.21 -6.44 1.39
C GLU A 81 16.23 -5.96 2.43
N ALA A 82 15.88 -6.08 3.71
CA ALA A 82 16.62 -5.51 4.83
C ALA A 82 17.05 -6.56 5.87
N GLN A 83 17.00 -7.85 5.55
CA GLN A 83 17.37 -8.93 6.48
C GLN A 83 18.72 -8.70 7.16
N ASP A 84 19.77 -8.37 6.39
CA ASP A 84 21.13 -8.13 6.91
C ASP A 84 21.22 -6.97 7.91
N ARG A 85 20.25 -6.06 7.90
CA ARG A 85 20.19 -4.93 8.84
C ARG A 85 19.51 -5.32 10.15
N PHE A 86 18.57 -6.25 10.10
CA PHE A 86 17.72 -6.63 11.23
C PHE A 86 18.25 -7.85 12.00
N LEU A 87 19.12 -8.66 11.39
CA LEU A 87 19.77 -9.84 11.98
C LEU A 87 21.25 -9.57 12.28
#